data_AF-A0A916I122-F1
#
_entry.id   AF-A0A916I122-F1
#
_cell.length_a   1.000
_cell.length_b   1.000
_cell.length_c   1.000
_cell.angle_alpha   90.00
_cell.angle_beta   90.00
_cell.angle_gamma   90.00
#
_symmetry.space_group_name_H-M   'P 1'
#
loop_
_entity.id
_entity.type
_entity.pdbx_description
1 polymer ?
#
loop_
_entity_poly.entity_id
_entity_poly.type
_entity_poly.pdbx_seq_one_letter_code
_entity_poly.pdbx_strand_id
1 'polypeptide(L)'
;MARIPESTIQEIRERIDIVDLVGRYLSLRPSGRNFVGLCPFHTEKTPSFNVNRERQIWHCFGCGEGGHVFTFLMRHENLTFPEAVRQLARECGVEVPEEGGAEHGSIEAMVAANDAAQALYRKALASDEGAEARAYLCEERGLDSAVIERFGIGFAPDRWDAVVHQLRVLRIPFEAGERAGLIAKRQAGDGHYDRLRGRVTFPIQDVRGRVIGFGGRALAKGQEPKYLNTPETAIFRKREAFFGFPRALEAMRKTGRAVVVEGYFDLVALDRAGIAETVATCGTALTTEHAKNLRRRAREVVLLFDGDVAGEKAVRRALEVLLPEGLRVRAARLPGGDDPDTYLAREGARALAALVDASPPAIELVIRSAAAEGVATPSQKADAVASVAPLLVLVGDPVERGEWARRLALATYTETRHVELALRQAAQGKTIAATPEALPHAAPRREGPEDRFARDVARLLLRHPSLSLRVPEGELVSELPEGKWRDLVAQILESVRAGAAPDPAVLCEGLVGDARGALLALAVDDAPDLEETVAASVLDQTLARLRERRLNEEQRALTRRLEDSSPDDARALLAAKQRRLDERRAARLAVGSGRPPVSPPPEGRR
;
A
#
# COMPACT_ATOMS: atom_id res chain seq x y z
N MET A 1 -20.53 -0.98 5.38
CA MET A 1 -20.46 -1.64 4.07
C MET A 1 -21.46 -2.79 4.11
N ALA A 2 -22.53 -2.71 3.33
CA ALA A 2 -23.52 -3.78 3.25
C ALA A 2 -22.89 -5.04 2.62
N ARG A 3 -23.29 -6.20 3.13
CA ARG A 3 -22.67 -7.50 2.83
C ARG A 3 -23.38 -8.09 1.60
N ILE A 4 -22.67 -8.18 0.47
CA ILE A 4 -23.12 -8.99 -0.67
C ILE A 4 -23.35 -10.42 -0.13
N PRO A 5 -24.49 -11.07 -0.42
CA PRO A 5 -24.76 -12.40 0.10
C PRO A 5 -23.64 -13.36 -0.30
N GLU A 6 -23.16 -14.15 0.67
CA GLU A 6 -22.11 -15.14 0.44
C GLU A 6 -22.51 -16.15 -0.65
N SER A 7 -23.81 -16.47 -0.71
CA SER A 7 -24.39 -17.31 -1.76
C SER A 7 -24.19 -16.73 -3.17
N THR A 8 -24.32 -15.42 -3.34
CA THR A 8 -24.11 -14.74 -4.63
C THR A 8 -22.63 -14.76 -5.01
N ILE A 9 -21.73 -14.52 -4.05
CA ILE A 9 -20.28 -14.57 -4.27
C ILE A 9 -19.86 -15.98 -4.69
N GLN A 10 -20.38 -16.99 -4.00
CA GLN A 10 -20.11 -18.39 -4.28
C GLN A 10 -20.63 -18.82 -5.65
N GLU A 11 -21.86 -18.43 -6.01
CA GLU A 11 -22.45 -18.73 -7.33
C GLU A 11 -21.61 -18.15 -8.48
N ILE A 12 -21.07 -16.94 -8.32
CA ILE A 12 -20.19 -16.35 -9.33
C ILE A 12 -18.86 -17.10 -9.43
N ARG A 13 -18.29 -17.56 -8.31
CA ARG A 13 -17.04 -18.36 -8.31
C ARG A 13 -17.20 -19.70 -9.00
N GLU A 14 -18.36 -20.33 -8.85
CA GLU A 14 -18.65 -21.61 -9.49
C GLU A 14 -18.84 -21.49 -11.00
N ARG A 15 -19.26 -20.32 -11.49
CA ARG A 15 -19.50 -20.06 -12.93
C ARG A 15 -18.29 -19.52 -13.69
N ILE A 16 -17.27 -19.01 -13.00
CA ILE A 16 -16.10 -18.39 -13.62
C ILE A 16 -14.85 -19.24 -13.39
N ASP A 17 -14.29 -19.78 -14.47
CA ASP A 17 -12.98 -20.42 -14.44
C ASP A 17 -11.86 -19.37 -14.43
N ILE A 18 -10.96 -19.48 -13.46
CA ILE A 18 -9.88 -18.51 -13.27
C ILE A 18 -8.85 -18.53 -14.40
N VAL A 19 -8.59 -19.68 -15.02
CA VAL A 19 -7.65 -19.77 -16.14
C VAL A 19 -8.25 -19.06 -17.35
N ASP A 20 -9.54 -19.23 -17.57
CA ASP A 20 -10.25 -18.57 -18.67
C ASP A 20 -10.35 -17.07 -18.45
N LEU A 21 -10.62 -16.61 -17.22
CA LEU A 21 -10.63 -15.18 -16.87
C LEU A 21 -9.24 -14.56 -17.10
N VAL A 22 -8.19 -15.14 -16.53
CA VAL A 22 -6.82 -14.63 -16.66
C VAL A 22 -6.32 -14.70 -18.11
N GLY A 23 -6.67 -15.77 -18.83
CA GLY A 23 -6.29 -16.00 -20.22
C GLY A 23 -6.80 -14.93 -21.20
N ARG A 24 -7.82 -14.15 -20.82
CA ARG A 24 -8.28 -12.98 -21.58
C ARG A 24 -7.27 -11.83 -21.59
N TYR A 25 -6.45 -11.73 -20.54
CA TYR A 25 -5.51 -10.64 -20.33
C TYR A 25 -4.06 -11.08 -20.57
N LEU A 26 -3.75 -12.34 -20.31
CA LEU A 26 -2.38 -12.87 -20.35
C LEU A 26 -2.30 -14.09 -21.26
N SER A 27 -1.19 -14.20 -21.98
CA SER A 27 -0.82 -15.46 -22.66
C SER A 27 -0.32 -16.47 -21.63
N LEU A 28 -1.15 -17.46 -21.31
CA LEU A 28 -0.83 -18.57 -20.41
C LEU A 28 -0.37 -19.81 -21.19
N ARG A 29 0.61 -20.54 -20.65
CA ARG A 29 1.08 -21.83 -21.18
C ARG A 29 0.90 -22.93 -20.13
N PRO A 30 0.45 -24.13 -20.51
CA PRO A 30 0.33 -25.24 -19.56
C PRO A 30 1.72 -25.66 -19.05
N SER A 31 1.80 -25.93 -17.75
CA SER A 31 2.99 -26.42 -17.05
C SER A 31 2.56 -27.33 -15.88
N GLY A 32 2.57 -28.64 -16.10
CA GLY A 32 2.08 -29.59 -15.10
C GLY A 32 0.58 -29.40 -14.83
N ARG A 33 0.22 -29.22 -13.55
CA ARG A 33 -1.17 -28.94 -13.12
C ARG A 33 -1.52 -27.45 -13.19
N ASN A 34 -0.55 -26.60 -13.50
CA ASN A 34 -0.67 -25.14 -13.52
C ASN A 34 -0.61 -24.57 -14.94
N PHE A 35 -1.01 -23.31 -15.06
CA PHE A 35 -0.85 -22.47 -16.23
C PHE A 35 0.08 -21.31 -15.88
N VAL A 36 1.08 -21.04 -16.71
CA VAL A 36 2.16 -20.09 -16.40
C VAL A 36 2.21 -18.97 -17.42
N GLY A 37 2.39 -17.72 -16.96
CA GLY A 37 2.52 -16.53 -17.78
C GLY A 37 3.44 -15.47 -17.17
N LEU A 38 3.60 -14.36 -17.88
CA LEU A 38 4.23 -13.16 -17.32
C LEU A 38 3.24 -12.45 -16.41
N CYS A 39 3.71 -12.01 -15.25
CA CYS A 39 2.88 -11.30 -14.28
C CYS A 39 2.46 -9.91 -14.80
N PRO A 40 1.16 -9.57 -14.75
CA PRO A 40 0.69 -8.22 -15.09
C PRO A 40 1.00 -7.17 -14.02
N PHE A 41 1.32 -7.61 -12.79
CA PHE A 41 1.44 -6.75 -11.62
C PHE A 41 2.86 -6.28 -11.35
N HIS A 42 3.87 -6.88 -12.01
CA HIS A 42 5.25 -6.42 -11.94
C HIS A 42 6.01 -6.77 -13.22
N THR A 43 7.05 -5.99 -13.54
CA THR A 43 7.83 -6.21 -14.75
C THR A 43 8.82 -7.36 -14.57
N GLU A 44 8.67 -8.41 -15.37
CA GLU A 44 9.58 -9.56 -15.40
C GLU A 44 9.85 -10.04 -16.83
N LYS A 45 10.96 -10.77 -17.03
CA LYS A 45 11.32 -11.39 -18.32
C LYS A 45 11.08 -12.90 -18.33
N THR A 46 11.03 -13.52 -17.15
CA THR A 46 10.80 -14.95 -16.96
C THR A 46 9.41 -15.15 -16.38
N PRO A 47 8.57 -16.04 -16.94
CA PRO A 47 7.24 -16.30 -16.40
C PRO A 47 7.28 -16.75 -14.93
N SER A 48 6.68 -15.98 -14.02
CA SER A 48 6.52 -16.39 -12.61
C SER A 48 5.06 -16.42 -12.14
N PHE A 49 4.12 -15.99 -12.99
CA PHE A 49 2.70 -15.99 -12.70
C PHE A 49 2.09 -17.37 -12.94
N ASN A 50 1.66 -18.05 -11.87
CA ASN A 50 1.06 -19.37 -11.93
C ASN A 50 -0.44 -19.31 -11.63
N VAL A 51 -1.24 -20.01 -12.40
CA VAL A 51 -2.68 -20.14 -12.25
C VAL A 51 -3.04 -21.61 -12.16
N ASN A 52 -3.72 -22.03 -11.11
CA ASN A 52 -4.17 -23.40 -10.92
C ASN A 52 -5.66 -23.50 -11.19
N ARG A 53 -6.04 -24.32 -12.18
CA ARG A 53 -7.45 -24.51 -12.58
C ARG A 53 -8.25 -25.27 -11.52
N GLU A 54 -7.69 -26.34 -10.97
CA GLU A 54 -8.41 -27.19 -9.99
C GLU A 54 -8.73 -26.42 -8.70
N ARG A 55 -7.79 -25.60 -8.24
CA ARG A 55 -7.89 -24.83 -7.00
C ARG A 55 -8.48 -23.43 -7.20
N GLN A 56 -8.79 -23.03 -8.43
CA GLN A 56 -9.35 -21.72 -8.78
C GLN A 56 -8.59 -20.52 -8.16
N ILE A 57 -7.26 -20.57 -8.21
CA ILE A 57 -6.36 -19.55 -7.64
C ILE A 57 -5.19 -19.21 -8.58
N TRP A 58 -4.57 -18.05 -8.35
CA TRP A 58 -3.31 -17.65 -8.93
C TRP A 58 -2.31 -17.19 -7.88
N HIS A 59 -1.03 -17.34 -8.18
CA HIS A 59 0.07 -16.83 -7.37
C HIS A 59 1.28 -16.50 -8.26
N CYS A 60 1.92 -15.38 -7.99
CA CYS A 60 3.10 -14.92 -8.69
C CYS A 60 4.34 -15.12 -7.83
N PHE A 61 5.25 -16.00 -8.23
CA PHE A 61 6.48 -16.25 -7.47
C PHE A 61 7.50 -15.11 -7.54
N GLY A 62 7.39 -14.21 -8.53
CA GLY A 62 8.25 -13.01 -8.63
C GLY A 62 7.90 -11.91 -7.63
N CYS A 63 6.61 -11.53 -7.51
CA CYS A 63 6.17 -10.45 -6.62
C CYS A 63 5.48 -10.93 -5.32
N GLY A 64 5.17 -12.22 -5.19
CA GLY A 64 4.50 -12.80 -4.01
C GLY A 64 2.99 -12.54 -3.94
N GLU A 65 2.40 -11.93 -4.96
CA GLU A 65 0.96 -11.67 -4.99
C GLU A 65 0.18 -12.90 -5.42
N GLY A 66 -1.04 -13.06 -4.92
CA GLY A 66 -1.93 -14.16 -5.29
C GLY A 66 -3.36 -13.95 -4.82
N GLY A 67 -4.27 -14.78 -5.34
CA GLY A 67 -5.67 -14.80 -4.93
C GLY A 67 -6.57 -15.58 -5.91
N HIS A 68 -7.86 -15.27 -5.90
CA HIS A 68 -8.90 -15.84 -6.74
C HIS A 68 -9.36 -14.87 -7.85
N VAL A 69 -10.44 -15.23 -8.55
CA VAL A 69 -11.02 -14.50 -9.69
C VAL A 69 -11.28 -13.01 -9.40
N PHE A 70 -11.99 -12.68 -8.31
CA PHE A 70 -12.25 -11.28 -7.96
C PHE A 70 -10.96 -10.52 -7.65
N THR A 71 -10.03 -11.10 -6.88
CA THR A 71 -8.77 -10.40 -6.55
C THR A 71 -7.89 -10.16 -7.77
N PHE A 72 -7.94 -11.05 -8.78
CA PHE A 72 -7.28 -10.82 -10.05
C PHE A 72 -7.87 -9.59 -10.73
N LEU A 73 -9.19 -9.56 -10.91
CA LEU A 73 -9.90 -8.48 -11.59
C LEU A 73 -9.78 -7.14 -10.84
N MET A 74 -9.89 -7.16 -9.51
CA MET A 74 -9.67 -6.00 -8.65
C MET A 74 -8.30 -5.38 -8.87
N ARG A 75 -7.25 -6.20 -8.98
CA ARG A 75 -5.89 -5.70 -9.18
C ARG A 75 -5.63 -5.30 -10.63
N HIS A 76 -6.13 -6.08 -11.58
CA HIS A 76 -5.89 -5.86 -13.00
C HIS A 76 -6.65 -4.63 -13.52
N GLU A 77 -7.91 -4.46 -13.11
CA GLU A 77 -8.78 -3.36 -13.55
C GLU A 77 -8.96 -2.27 -12.48
N ASN A 78 -8.25 -2.36 -11.36
CA ASN A 78 -8.31 -1.39 -10.26
C ASN A 78 -9.77 -1.19 -9.76
N LEU A 79 -10.47 -2.30 -9.57
CA LEU A 79 -11.84 -2.37 -9.06
C LEU A 79 -11.85 -2.60 -7.54
N THR A 80 -12.85 -2.04 -6.87
CA THR A 80 -13.22 -2.43 -5.52
C THR A 80 -13.87 -3.82 -5.55
N PHE A 81 -13.92 -4.51 -4.40
CA PHE A 81 -14.53 -5.84 -4.32
C PHE A 81 -15.99 -5.86 -4.83
N PRO A 82 -16.88 -4.94 -4.44
CA PRO A 82 -18.25 -4.91 -4.98
C PRO A 82 -18.31 -4.68 -6.49
N GLU A 83 -17.42 -3.85 -7.05
CA GLU A 83 -17.36 -3.62 -8.50
C GLU A 83 -16.90 -4.87 -9.25
N ALA A 84 -15.88 -5.57 -8.74
CA ALA A 84 -15.41 -6.82 -9.33
C ALA A 84 -16.48 -7.92 -9.26
N VAL A 85 -17.20 -8.02 -8.13
CA VAL A 85 -18.33 -8.95 -7.99
C VAL A 85 -19.41 -8.64 -9.02
N ARG A 86 -19.85 -7.38 -9.15
CA ARG A 86 -20.88 -6.99 -10.13
C ARG A 86 -20.44 -7.17 -11.58
N GLN A 87 -19.16 -6.99 -11.89
CA GLN A 87 -18.64 -7.21 -13.24
C GLN A 87 -18.71 -8.69 -13.61
N LEU A 88 -18.17 -9.57 -12.77
CA LEU A 88 -18.23 -11.00 -13.02
C LEU A 88 -19.68 -11.52 -12.98
N ALA A 89 -20.53 -10.98 -12.11
CA ALA A 89 -21.95 -11.33 -12.04
C ALA A 89 -22.70 -11.03 -13.34
N ARG A 90 -22.43 -9.86 -13.97
CA ARG A 90 -23.00 -9.51 -15.29
C ARG A 90 -22.54 -10.47 -16.38
N GLU A 91 -21.31 -10.94 -16.31
CA GLU A 91 -20.75 -11.89 -17.29
C GLU A 91 -21.36 -13.29 -17.16
N CYS A 92 -21.61 -13.76 -15.94
CA CYS A 92 -22.18 -15.09 -15.69
C CYS A 92 -23.70 -15.10 -15.50
N GLY A 93 -24.38 -13.96 -15.68
CA GLY A 93 -25.82 -13.82 -15.56
C GLY A 93 -26.35 -14.08 -14.15
N VAL A 94 -25.57 -13.75 -13.11
CA VAL A 94 -25.98 -13.84 -11.71
C VAL A 94 -26.51 -12.47 -11.27
N GLU A 95 -27.71 -12.44 -10.69
CA GLU A 95 -28.24 -11.21 -10.11
C GLU A 95 -27.58 -10.94 -8.75
N VAL A 96 -26.98 -9.75 -8.62
CA VAL A 96 -26.46 -9.28 -7.33
C VAL A 96 -27.54 -8.40 -6.70
N PRO A 97 -28.08 -8.76 -5.51
CA PRO A 97 -29.10 -7.95 -4.85
C PRO A 97 -28.64 -6.51 -4.66
N GLU A 98 -29.42 -5.56 -5.16
CA GLU A 98 -29.13 -4.13 -5.05
C GLU A 98 -29.50 -3.59 -3.66
N GLU A 99 -28.70 -3.90 -2.64
CA GLU A 99 -28.68 -3.09 -1.43
C GLU A 99 -27.52 -2.07 -1.55
N GLY A 100 -27.85 -0.94 -2.19
CA GLY A 100 -26.92 0.14 -2.50
C GLY A 100 -27.18 0.91 -3.80
N GLY A 101 -28.18 0.52 -4.61
CA GLY A 101 -28.52 1.16 -5.89
C GLY A 101 -28.76 2.67 -5.79
N ALA A 102 -29.33 3.13 -4.67
CA ALA A 102 -29.51 4.56 -4.41
C ALA A 102 -28.19 5.32 -4.15
N GLU A 103 -27.20 4.69 -3.49
CA GLU A 103 -25.90 5.32 -3.23
C GLU A 103 -25.00 5.28 -4.47
N HIS A 104 -25.00 4.17 -5.22
CA HIS A 104 -24.27 4.05 -6.48
C HIS A 104 -24.82 5.03 -7.53
N GLY A 105 -26.13 4.99 -7.79
CA GLY A 105 -26.79 5.95 -8.67
C GLY A 105 -26.58 7.40 -8.25
N SER A 106 -26.46 7.64 -6.94
CA SER A 106 -26.08 8.96 -6.44
C SER A 106 -24.61 9.32 -6.72
N ILE A 107 -23.66 8.39 -6.65
CA ILE A 107 -22.26 8.63 -6.99
C ILE A 107 -22.14 8.91 -8.49
N GLU A 108 -22.79 8.12 -9.35
CA GLU A 108 -22.83 8.40 -10.80
C GLU A 108 -23.42 9.78 -11.09
N ALA A 109 -24.53 10.15 -10.43
CA ALA A 109 -25.13 11.46 -10.60
C ALA A 109 -24.18 12.60 -10.16
N MET A 110 -23.42 12.42 -9.08
CA MET A 110 -22.42 13.40 -8.64
C MET A 110 -21.24 13.52 -9.63
N VAL A 111 -20.79 12.41 -10.22
CA VAL A 111 -19.77 12.42 -11.28
C VAL A 111 -20.31 13.13 -12.52
N ALA A 112 -21.53 12.81 -12.96
CA ALA A 112 -22.17 13.48 -14.09
C ALA A 112 -22.33 15.00 -13.86
N ALA A 113 -22.65 15.42 -12.64
CA ALA A 113 -22.71 16.83 -12.28
C ALA A 113 -21.33 17.53 -12.39
N ASN A 114 -20.25 16.85 -11.96
CA ASN A 114 -18.88 17.35 -12.12
C ASN A 114 -18.47 17.43 -13.59
N ASP A 115 -18.79 16.42 -14.41
CA ASP A 115 -18.52 16.42 -15.85
C ASP A 115 -19.26 17.56 -16.57
N ALA A 116 -20.52 17.81 -16.19
CA ALA A 116 -21.30 18.93 -16.67
C ALA A 116 -20.67 20.29 -16.32
N ALA A 117 -20.20 20.45 -15.08
CA ALA A 117 -19.50 21.65 -14.64
C ALA A 117 -18.17 21.81 -15.37
N GLN A 118 -17.41 20.74 -15.58
CA GLN A 118 -16.15 20.76 -16.32
C GLN A 118 -16.36 21.21 -17.77
N ALA A 119 -17.38 20.68 -18.44
CA ALA A 119 -17.74 21.08 -19.80
C ALA A 119 -18.13 22.56 -19.87
N LEU A 120 -18.92 23.05 -18.91
CA LEU A 120 -19.27 24.46 -18.77
C LEU A 120 -18.01 25.33 -18.60
N TYR A 121 -17.10 24.97 -17.68
CA TYR A 121 -15.92 25.76 -17.39
C TYR A 121 -14.94 25.83 -18.56
N ARG A 122 -14.74 24.72 -19.29
CA ARG A 122 -13.94 24.73 -20.52
C ARG A 122 -14.56 25.62 -21.59
N LYS A 123 -15.88 25.55 -21.77
CA LYS A 123 -16.61 26.40 -22.72
C LYS A 123 -16.51 27.88 -22.33
N ALA A 124 -16.69 28.20 -21.05
CA ALA A 124 -16.59 29.56 -20.54
C ALA A 124 -15.18 30.13 -20.76
N LEU A 125 -14.13 29.34 -20.49
CA LEU A 125 -12.75 29.75 -20.76
C LEU A 125 -12.49 30.04 -22.24
N ALA A 126 -13.18 29.39 -23.17
CA ALA A 126 -13.06 29.64 -24.61
C ALA A 126 -13.92 30.83 -25.11
N SER A 127 -14.88 31.29 -24.32
CA SER A 127 -15.82 32.37 -24.67
C SER A 127 -15.31 33.76 -24.25
N ASP A 128 -16.04 34.82 -24.60
CA ASP A 128 -15.68 36.19 -24.19
C ASP A 128 -15.62 36.36 -22.66
N GLU A 129 -16.45 35.64 -21.90
CA GLU A 129 -16.43 35.65 -20.42
C GLU A 129 -15.07 35.20 -19.85
N GLY A 130 -14.34 34.36 -20.57
CA GLY A 130 -13.03 33.84 -20.17
C GLY A 130 -11.84 34.66 -20.63
N ALA A 131 -12.03 35.84 -21.25
CA ALA A 131 -10.93 36.62 -21.85
C ALA A 131 -9.84 36.98 -20.83
N GLU A 132 -10.22 37.48 -19.65
CA GLU A 132 -9.27 37.80 -18.57
C GLU A 132 -8.54 36.55 -18.05
N ALA A 133 -9.26 35.44 -17.91
CA ALA A 133 -8.68 34.16 -17.48
C ALA A 133 -7.65 33.62 -18.48
N ARG A 134 -7.94 33.74 -19.79
CA ARG A 134 -6.98 33.37 -20.84
C ARG A 134 -5.75 34.27 -20.84
N ALA A 135 -5.94 35.59 -20.73
CA ALA A 135 -4.82 36.53 -20.63
C ALA A 135 -3.94 36.20 -19.42
N TYR A 136 -4.53 35.95 -18.24
CA TYR A 136 -3.80 35.52 -17.05
C TYR A 136 -3.00 34.21 -17.29
N LEU A 137 -3.62 33.20 -17.89
CA LEU A 137 -2.96 31.91 -18.13
C LEU A 137 -1.83 31.99 -19.17
N CYS A 138 -2.04 32.74 -20.26
CA CYS A 138 -1.07 32.84 -21.34
C CYS A 138 0.03 33.86 -21.06
N GLU A 139 -0.32 35.05 -20.60
CA GLU A 139 0.60 36.18 -20.47
C GLU A 139 1.34 36.18 -19.14
N GLU A 140 0.65 35.91 -18.02
CA GLU A 140 1.30 35.88 -16.69
C GLU A 140 1.89 34.52 -16.35
N ARG A 141 1.22 33.42 -16.74
CA ARG A 141 1.64 32.04 -16.42
C ARG A 141 2.33 31.31 -17.57
N GLY A 142 2.37 31.91 -18.77
CA GLY A 142 3.06 31.31 -19.91
C GLY A 142 2.52 29.95 -20.33
N LEU A 143 1.24 29.64 -20.07
CA LEU A 143 0.61 28.37 -20.45
C LEU A 143 0.05 28.44 -21.87
N ASP A 144 0.45 27.49 -22.71
CA ASP A 144 -0.13 27.36 -24.05
C ASP A 144 -1.47 26.62 -24.04
N SER A 145 -2.18 26.67 -25.17
CA SER A 145 -3.48 26.02 -25.34
C SER A 145 -3.41 24.50 -25.16
N ALA A 146 -2.30 23.85 -25.53
CA ALA A 146 -2.12 22.42 -25.41
C ALA A 146 -2.01 21.99 -23.94
N VAL A 147 -1.32 22.79 -23.11
CA VAL A 147 -1.23 22.58 -21.66
C VAL A 147 -2.60 22.81 -21.00
N ILE A 148 -3.28 23.91 -21.34
CA ILE A 148 -4.63 24.22 -20.82
C ILE A 148 -5.60 23.08 -21.14
N GLU A 149 -5.63 22.63 -22.39
CA GLU A 149 -6.48 21.52 -22.83
C GLU A 149 -6.10 20.21 -22.13
N ARG A 150 -4.79 19.92 -22.07
CA ARG A 150 -4.24 18.71 -21.45
C ARG A 150 -4.69 18.63 -20.00
N PHE A 151 -4.50 19.66 -19.18
CA PHE A 151 -4.94 19.66 -17.78
C PHE A 151 -6.44 19.88 -17.58
N GLY A 152 -7.16 20.22 -18.65
CA GLY A 152 -8.57 20.57 -18.57
C GLY A 152 -8.83 21.83 -17.76
N ILE A 153 -7.89 22.77 -17.78
CA ILE A 153 -8.06 24.06 -17.11
C ILE A 153 -9.28 24.78 -17.73
N GLY A 154 -10.12 25.34 -16.88
CA GLY A 154 -11.33 26.05 -17.28
C GLY A 154 -11.47 27.40 -16.57
N PHE A 155 -12.64 28.01 -16.73
CA PHE A 155 -13.01 29.23 -16.04
C PHE A 155 -14.43 29.09 -15.49
N ALA A 156 -14.60 29.31 -14.19
CA ALA A 156 -15.90 29.46 -13.57
C ALA A 156 -16.39 30.89 -13.80
N PRO A 157 -17.46 31.11 -14.58
CA PRO A 157 -18.01 32.44 -14.82
C PRO A 157 -18.27 33.19 -13.52
N ASP A 158 -18.16 34.52 -13.54
CA ASP A 158 -18.60 35.34 -12.41
C ASP A 158 -20.11 35.53 -12.42
N ARG A 159 -20.82 34.40 -12.27
CA ARG A 159 -22.28 34.29 -12.27
C ARG A 159 -22.72 33.47 -11.08
N TRP A 160 -23.89 33.79 -10.54
CA TRP A 160 -24.41 33.09 -9.37
C TRP A 160 -25.04 31.73 -9.69
N ASP A 161 -25.33 31.42 -10.95
CA ASP A 161 -26.19 30.29 -11.34
C ASP A 161 -25.75 29.58 -12.63
N ALA A 162 -24.50 29.71 -13.07
CA ALA A 162 -24.03 29.12 -14.31
C ALA A 162 -24.08 27.58 -14.27
N VAL A 163 -23.58 26.96 -13.19
CA VAL A 163 -23.67 25.52 -12.96
C VAL A 163 -25.13 25.12 -12.71
N VAL A 164 -25.88 25.88 -11.90
CA VAL A 164 -27.31 25.62 -11.66
C VAL A 164 -28.08 25.55 -13.00
N HIS A 165 -27.84 26.50 -13.91
CA HIS A 165 -28.45 26.51 -15.23
C HIS A 165 -28.02 25.29 -16.05
N GLN A 166 -26.73 24.96 -16.07
CA GLN A 166 -26.20 23.81 -16.80
C GLN A 166 -26.81 22.48 -16.33
N LEU A 167 -26.93 22.28 -15.02
CA LEU A 167 -27.56 21.07 -14.45
C LEU A 167 -29.04 20.97 -14.86
N ARG A 168 -29.77 22.10 -14.87
CA ARG A 168 -31.16 22.16 -15.31
C ARG A 168 -31.31 21.76 -16.78
N VAL A 169 -30.46 22.32 -17.66
CA VAL A 169 -30.47 22.03 -19.11
C VAL A 169 -30.20 20.55 -19.37
N LEU A 170 -29.24 19.97 -18.65
CA LEU A 170 -28.87 18.55 -18.76
C LEU A 170 -29.78 17.61 -17.96
N ARG A 171 -30.80 18.13 -17.27
CA ARG A 171 -31.73 17.36 -16.41
C ARG A 171 -31.01 16.55 -15.33
N ILE A 172 -29.88 17.05 -14.84
CA ILE A 172 -29.17 16.46 -13.70
C ILE A 172 -29.82 17.00 -12.42
N PRO A 173 -30.20 16.13 -11.46
CA PRO A 173 -30.82 16.57 -10.22
C PRO A 173 -29.92 17.55 -9.44
N PHE A 174 -30.50 18.65 -8.92
CA PHE A 174 -29.74 19.63 -8.14
C PHE A 174 -29.12 19.02 -6.87
N GLU A 175 -29.76 18.00 -6.28
CA GLU A 175 -29.20 17.26 -5.16
C GLU A 175 -27.82 16.68 -5.50
N ALA A 176 -27.62 16.17 -6.72
CA ALA A 176 -26.33 15.66 -7.16
C ALA A 176 -25.28 16.77 -7.22
N GLY A 177 -25.64 17.96 -7.70
CA GLY A 177 -24.77 19.14 -7.70
C GLY A 177 -24.43 19.65 -6.29
N GLU A 178 -25.40 19.61 -5.36
CA GLU A 178 -25.18 19.96 -3.95
C GLU A 178 -24.21 18.98 -3.28
N ARG A 179 -24.46 17.68 -3.45
CA ARG A 179 -23.63 16.61 -2.88
C ARG A 179 -22.23 16.55 -3.50
N ALA A 180 -22.10 16.91 -4.78
CA ALA A 180 -20.82 17.10 -5.46
C ALA A 180 -20.08 18.39 -5.03
N GLY A 181 -20.71 19.23 -4.20
CA GLY A 181 -20.09 20.46 -3.71
C GLY A 181 -19.94 21.55 -4.78
N LEU A 182 -20.74 21.50 -5.85
CA LEU A 182 -20.71 22.45 -6.97
C LEU A 182 -21.63 23.64 -6.71
N ILE A 183 -22.80 23.37 -6.14
CA ILE A 183 -23.83 24.36 -5.81
C ILE A 183 -24.18 24.31 -4.31
N ALA A 184 -24.90 25.30 -3.84
CA ALA A 184 -25.47 25.34 -2.49
C ALA A 184 -26.86 25.97 -2.52
N LYS A 185 -27.74 25.56 -1.60
CA LYS A 185 -29.04 26.21 -1.40
C LYS A 185 -28.86 27.61 -0.83
N ARG A 186 -29.72 28.54 -1.26
CA ARG A 186 -29.81 29.87 -0.67
C ARG A 186 -30.34 29.77 0.76
N GLN A 187 -29.82 30.60 1.67
CA GLN A 187 -30.33 30.63 3.06
C GLN A 187 -31.69 31.31 3.18
N ALA A 188 -31.98 32.27 2.28
CA ALA A 188 -33.26 32.95 2.19
C ALA A 188 -33.80 32.82 0.76
N GLY A 189 -35.04 32.34 0.62
CA GLY A 189 -35.73 32.11 -0.65
C GLY A 189 -35.43 30.74 -1.28
N ASP A 190 -36.11 30.46 -2.39
CA ASP A 190 -35.93 29.23 -3.16
C ASP A 190 -34.75 29.30 -4.12
N GLY A 191 -34.12 28.15 -4.34
CA GLY A 191 -33.11 27.95 -5.37
C GLY A 191 -31.68 27.79 -4.85
N HIS A 192 -30.77 27.70 -5.82
CA HIS A 192 -29.37 27.36 -5.61
C HIS A 192 -28.46 28.44 -6.15
N TYR A 193 -27.20 28.39 -5.73
CA TYR A 193 -26.14 29.21 -6.29
C TYR A 193 -24.83 28.41 -6.44
N ASP A 194 -24.01 28.81 -7.40
CA ASP A 194 -22.72 28.19 -7.71
C ASP A 194 -21.71 28.49 -6.60
N ARG A 195 -20.91 27.51 -6.17
CA ARG A 195 -19.87 27.73 -5.15
C ARG A 195 -18.61 28.39 -5.72
N LEU A 196 -18.19 27.98 -6.91
CA LEU A 196 -17.04 28.54 -7.62
C LEU A 196 -17.51 29.59 -8.63
N ARG A 197 -16.95 30.80 -8.55
CA ARG A 197 -17.32 31.95 -9.39
C ARG A 197 -16.12 32.85 -9.62
N GLY A 198 -15.96 33.38 -10.83
CA GLY A 198 -14.88 34.30 -11.21
C GLY A 198 -13.48 33.73 -11.00
N ARG A 199 -13.28 32.42 -11.27
CA ARG A 199 -12.04 31.70 -10.92
C ARG A 199 -11.57 30.83 -12.08
N VAL A 200 -10.25 30.75 -12.28
CA VAL A 200 -9.65 29.68 -13.10
C VAL A 200 -9.86 28.36 -12.38
N THR A 201 -10.34 27.33 -13.08
CA THR A 201 -10.64 26.03 -12.51
C THR A 201 -9.64 24.96 -12.92
N PHE A 202 -9.30 24.09 -11.97
CA PHE A 202 -8.43 22.94 -12.12
C PHE A 202 -9.24 21.68 -11.76
N PRO A 203 -9.62 20.84 -12.73
CA PRO A 203 -10.39 19.64 -12.44
C PRO A 203 -9.53 18.64 -11.67
N ILE A 204 -10.05 18.17 -10.54
CA ILE A 204 -9.40 17.12 -9.73
C ILE A 204 -10.02 15.78 -10.14
N GLN A 205 -9.16 14.83 -10.51
CA GLN A 205 -9.58 13.55 -11.03
C GLN A 205 -9.22 12.42 -10.06
N ASP A 206 -10.10 11.43 -9.94
CA ASP A 206 -9.76 10.18 -9.27
C ASP A 206 -8.77 9.35 -10.12
N VAL A 207 -8.28 8.23 -9.59
CA VAL A 207 -7.34 7.32 -10.29
C VAL A 207 -7.84 6.81 -11.65
N ARG A 208 -9.14 6.87 -11.94
CA ARG A 208 -9.75 6.44 -13.19
C ARG A 208 -9.93 7.60 -14.19
N GLY A 209 -9.56 8.82 -13.80
CA GLY A 209 -9.72 10.01 -14.64
C GLY A 209 -11.09 10.67 -14.54
N ARG A 210 -11.98 10.22 -13.63
CA ARG A 210 -13.30 10.85 -13.43
C ARG A 210 -13.14 12.15 -12.65
N VAL A 211 -13.82 13.21 -13.06
CA VAL A 211 -13.79 14.49 -12.33
C VAL A 211 -14.59 14.34 -11.03
N ILE A 212 -13.92 14.54 -9.90
CA ILE A 212 -14.50 14.39 -8.57
C ILE A 212 -14.65 15.72 -7.83
N GLY A 213 -14.00 16.77 -8.31
CA GLY A 213 -14.08 18.10 -7.76
C GLY A 213 -13.17 19.07 -8.52
N PHE A 214 -13.00 20.27 -7.96
CA PHE A 214 -12.29 21.36 -8.59
C PHE A 214 -11.45 22.13 -7.57
N GLY A 215 -10.28 22.57 -8.00
CA GLY A 215 -9.59 23.72 -7.43
C GLY A 215 -9.93 24.98 -8.22
N GLY A 216 -10.04 26.12 -7.52
CA GLY A 216 -10.42 27.39 -8.12
C GLY A 216 -9.48 28.51 -7.69
N ARG A 217 -8.77 29.11 -8.64
CA ARG A 217 -7.87 30.25 -8.41
C ARG A 217 -8.56 31.57 -8.70
N ALA A 218 -8.59 32.46 -7.72
CA ALA A 218 -9.05 33.84 -7.89
C ALA A 218 -8.21 34.60 -8.93
N LEU A 219 -8.89 35.38 -9.76
CA LEU A 219 -8.28 36.33 -10.70
C LEU A 219 -8.32 37.76 -10.15
N ALA A 220 -9.48 38.17 -9.61
CA ALA A 220 -9.68 39.52 -9.09
C ALA A 220 -8.85 39.77 -7.82
N LYS A 221 -8.18 40.94 -7.78
CA LYS A 221 -7.44 41.40 -6.60
C LYS A 221 -8.41 41.59 -5.42
N GLY A 222 -8.16 40.89 -4.32
CA GLY A 222 -8.98 40.95 -3.11
C GLY A 222 -10.09 39.88 -3.02
N GLN A 223 -10.25 39.02 -4.04
CA GLN A 223 -11.18 37.90 -3.95
C GLN A 223 -10.60 36.78 -3.08
N GLU A 224 -11.07 36.70 -1.84
CA GLU A 224 -10.66 35.65 -0.88
C GLU A 224 -11.62 34.43 -0.88
N PRO A 225 -11.13 33.21 -0.60
CA PRO A 225 -9.72 32.85 -0.49
C PRO A 225 -9.02 32.87 -1.87
N LYS A 226 -7.71 33.10 -1.91
CA LYS A 226 -6.89 33.02 -3.15
C LYS A 226 -7.11 31.71 -3.93
N TYR A 227 -7.14 30.57 -3.23
CA TYR A 227 -7.54 29.27 -3.78
C TYR A 227 -8.75 28.72 -3.02
N LEU A 228 -9.73 28.22 -3.76
CA LEU A 228 -10.93 27.59 -3.24
C LEU A 228 -11.09 26.20 -3.86
N ASN A 229 -11.07 25.17 -3.03
CA ASN A 229 -11.31 23.80 -3.47
C ASN A 229 -12.76 23.40 -3.16
N THR A 230 -13.30 22.45 -3.94
CA THR A 230 -14.53 21.73 -3.59
C THR A 230 -14.48 21.31 -2.11
N PRO A 231 -15.59 21.43 -1.36
CA PRO A 231 -15.67 20.90 0.01
C PRO A 231 -15.47 19.37 0.04
N GLU A 232 -15.33 18.77 1.22
CA GLU A 232 -15.37 17.31 1.35
C GLU A 232 -16.72 16.76 0.83
N THR A 233 -16.67 15.72 0.01
CA THR A 233 -17.84 15.01 -0.53
C THR A 233 -17.64 13.50 -0.48
N ALA A 234 -18.66 12.72 -0.87
CA ALA A 234 -18.54 11.27 -0.98
C ALA A 234 -17.49 10.82 -2.01
N ILE A 235 -17.25 11.64 -3.05
CA ILE A 235 -16.33 11.32 -4.16
C ILE A 235 -15.02 12.09 -4.12
N PHE A 236 -14.94 13.17 -3.32
CA PHE A 236 -13.74 13.99 -3.19
C PHE A 236 -13.37 14.20 -1.73
N ARG A 237 -12.19 13.68 -1.37
CA ARG A 237 -11.60 13.83 -0.04
C ARG A 237 -10.21 14.43 -0.18
N LYS A 238 -9.98 15.62 0.38
CA LYS A 238 -8.70 16.35 0.20
C LYS A 238 -7.52 15.56 0.75
N ARG A 239 -7.74 14.81 1.83
CA ARG A 239 -6.74 13.95 2.47
C ARG A 239 -6.30 12.75 1.62
N GLU A 240 -6.99 12.43 0.53
CA GLU A 240 -6.72 11.26 -0.32
C GLU A 240 -6.38 11.65 -1.77
N ALA A 241 -6.89 12.80 -2.23
CA ALA A 241 -6.85 13.23 -3.62
C ALA A 241 -5.62 14.08 -3.97
N PHE A 242 -5.03 13.77 -5.12
CA PHE A 242 -4.00 14.57 -5.75
C PHE A 242 -4.51 15.17 -7.06
N PHE A 243 -4.16 16.42 -7.34
CA PHE A 243 -4.27 16.97 -8.68
C PHE A 243 -3.19 16.35 -9.59
N GLY A 244 -3.54 16.09 -10.85
CA GLY A 244 -2.67 15.44 -11.83
C GLY A 244 -2.52 13.91 -11.67
N PHE A 245 -3.20 13.29 -10.70
CA PHE A 245 -2.90 11.90 -10.31
C PHE A 245 -2.94 10.89 -11.44
N PRO A 246 -4.00 10.80 -12.28
CA PRO A 246 -4.09 9.80 -13.35
C PRO A 246 -2.97 9.92 -14.38
N ARG A 247 -2.54 11.15 -14.65
CA ARG A 247 -1.49 11.47 -15.63
C ARG A 247 -0.13 11.01 -15.13
N ALA A 248 0.10 11.17 -13.83
CA ALA A 248 1.36 10.79 -13.22
C ALA A 248 1.53 9.27 -13.07
N LEU A 249 0.46 8.48 -13.11
CA LEU A 249 0.51 7.02 -12.86
C LEU A 249 1.49 6.28 -13.76
N GLU A 250 1.47 6.58 -15.06
CA GLU A 250 2.35 5.89 -16.01
C GLU A 250 3.82 6.26 -15.78
N ALA A 251 4.10 7.54 -15.58
CA ALA A 251 5.44 8.05 -15.31
C ALA A 251 5.97 7.50 -13.98
N MET A 252 5.17 7.54 -12.91
CA MET A 252 5.51 6.96 -11.60
C MET A 252 5.87 5.47 -11.70
N ARG A 253 5.11 4.70 -12.49
CA ARG A 253 5.39 3.28 -12.71
C ARG A 253 6.70 3.06 -13.46
N LYS A 254 7.02 3.92 -14.44
CA LYS A 254 8.24 3.84 -15.25
C LYS A 254 9.49 4.22 -14.45
N THR A 255 9.41 5.29 -13.66
CA THR A 255 10.56 5.84 -12.91
C THR A 255 10.70 5.22 -11.52
N GLY A 256 9.62 4.65 -10.97
CA GLY A 256 9.56 4.22 -9.57
C GLY A 256 9.54 5.39 -8.58
N ARG A 257 9.31 6.62 -9.06
CA ARG A 257 9.41 7.88 -8.33
C ARG A 257 8.13 8.69 -8.47
N ALA A 258 7.74 9.40 -7.42
CA ALA A 258 6.72 10.44 -7.46
C ALA A 258 7.33 11.79 -7.04
N VAL A 259 6.93 12.87 -7.70
CA VAL A 259 7.27 14.24 -7.27
C VAL A 259 6.04 14.89 -6.66
N VAL A 260 6.14 15.44 -5.45
CA VAL A 260 5.00 16.04 -4.73
C VAL A 260 5.25 17.53 -4.53
N VAL A 261 4.27 18.33 -4.97
CA VAL A 261 4.22 19.80 -4.81
C VAL A 261 2.92 20.22 -4.11
N GLU A 262 2.82 21.49 -3.73
CA GLU A 262 1.62 22.04 -3.06
C GLU A 262 0.66 22.72 -4.04
N GLY A 263 1.18 23.40 -5.08
CA GLY A 263 0.38 24.19 -6.00
C GLY A 263 0.00 23.48 -7.30
N TYR A 264 -1.15 23.87 -7.85
CA TYR A 264 -1.58 23.40 -9.18
C TYR A 264 -0.64 23.88 -10.30
N PHE A 265 -0.16 25.13 -10.22
CA PHE A 265 0.78 25.66 -11.22
C PHE A 265 2.16 25.03 -11.12
N ASP A 266 2.63 24.72 -9.92
CA ASP A 266 3.90 24.01 -9.68
C ASP A 266 3.92 22.67 -10.41
N LEU A 267 2.80 21.94 -10.33
CA LEU A 267 2.66 20.67 -11.05
C LEU A 267 2.70 20.89 -12.56
N VAL A 268 1.98 21.89 -13.05
CA VAL A 268 1.95 22.20 -14.49
C VAL A 268 3.35 22.60 -14.99
N ALA A 269 4.12 23.35 -14.21
CA ALA A 269 5.49 23.72 -14.53
C ALA A 269 6.39 22.48 -14.60
N LEU A 270 6.33 21.59 -13.60
CA LEU A 270 7.11 20.34 -13.61
C LEU A 270 6.73 19.41 -14.77
N ASP A 271 5.44 19.29 -15.10
CA ASP A 271 4.97 18.52 -16.26
C ASP A 271 5.51 19.11 -17.58
N ARG A 272 5.50 20.45 -17.73
CA ARG A 272 6.11 21.15 -18.87
C ARG A 272 7.62 20.93 -18.96
N ALA A 273 8.29 20.68 -17.84
CA ALA A 273 9.69 20.33 -17.78
C ALA A 273 9.97 18.84 -18.09
N GLY A 274 8.93 18.04 -18.36
CA GLY A 274 9.03 16.60 -18.64
C GLY A 274 9.02 15.72 -17.39
N ILE A 275 8.74 16.27 -16.22
CA ILE A 275 8.69 15.56 -14.94
C ILE A 275 7.23 15.13 -14.71
N ALA A 276 6.78 14.20 -15.55
CA ALA A 276 5.38 13.79 -15.63
C ALA A 276 4.90 12.98 -14.41
N GLU A 277 5.80 12.48 -13.56
CA GLU A 277 5.47 11.77 -12.32
C GLU A 277 5.05 12.70 -11.16
N THR A 278 4.68 13.95 -11.47
CA THR A 278 4.36 14.99 -10.48
C THR A 278 2.89 14.95 -10.06
N VAL A 279 2.63 15.14 -8.77
CA VAL A 279 1.29 15.31 -8.17
C VAL A 279 1.26 16.49 -7.20
N ALA A 280 0.10 17.15 -7.09
CA ALA A 280 -0.10 18.28 -6.19
C ALA A 280 -1.16 17.97 -5.13
N THR A 281 -0.90 18.34 -3.87
CA THR A 281 -1.92 18.24 -2.83
C THR A 281 -3.03 19.26 -3.07
N CYS A 282 -4.27 18.93 -2.67
CA CYS A 282 -5.42 19.78 -2.93
C CYS A 282 -5.64 20.80 -1.80
N GLY A 283 -4.64 21.66 -1.54
CA GLY A 283 -4.70 22.67 -0.47
C GLY A 283 -4.74 22.07 0.94
N THR A 284 -4.03 20.95 1.14
CA THR A 284 -3.89 20.25 2.42
C THR A 284 -2.45 19.80 2.61
N ALA A 285 -2.03 19.66 3.87
CA ALA A 285 -0.79 18.94 4.18
C ALA A 285 -0.87 17.49 3.69
N LEU A 286 0.30 16.91 3.43
CA LEU A 286 0.45 15.50 3.10
C LEU A 286 -0.06 14.63 4.25
N THR A 287 -0.74 13.53 3.93
CA THR A 287 -1.44 12.66 4.89
C THR A 287 -0.98 11.21 4.73
N THR A 288 -1.31 10.36 5.69
CA THR A 288 -1.03 8.92 5.62
C THR A 288 -1.72 8.26 4.42
N GLU A 289 -2.93 8.69 4.07
CA GLU A 289 -3.66 8.19 2.90
C GLU A 289 -2.96 8.57 1.59
N HIS A 290 -2.43 9.79 1.50
CA HIS A 290 -1.57 10.20 0.39
C HIS A 290 -0.33 9.30 0.29
N ALA A 291 0.36 9.07 1.41
CA ALA A 291 1.55 8.20 1.44
C ALA A 291 1.23 6.76 0.99
N LYS A 292 0.12 6.18 1.47
CA LYS A 292 -0.37 4.86 1.04
C LYS A 292 -0.67 4.83 -0.46
N ASN A 293 -1.29 5.89 -1.00
CA ASN A 293 -1.58 6.00 -2.43
C ASN A 293 -0.31 6.07 -3.28
N LEU A 294 0.71 6.80 -2.82
CA LEU A 294 2.02 6.90 -3.48
C LEU A 294 2.79 5.58 -3.39
N ARG A 295 2.85 4.94 -2.21
CA ARG A 295 3.60 3.69 -1.98
C ARG A 295 3.16 2.53 -2.87
N ARG A 296 1.90 2.51 -3.30
CA ARG A 296 1.38 1.53 -4.26
C ARG A 296 1.97 1.69 -5.67
N ARG A 297 2.56 2.84 -5.99
CA ARG A 297 2.94 3.26 -7.36
C ARG A 297 4.41 3.68 -7.49
N ALA A 298 5.02 4.13 -6.41
CA ALA A 298 6.41 4.57 -6.34
C ALA A 298 7.09 4.02 -5.08
N ARG A 299 8.42 3.89 -5.15
CA ARG A 299 9.29 3.55 -4.02
C ARG A 299 10.00 4.79 -3.46
N GLU A 300 10.14 5.82 -4.28
CA GLU A 300 10.78 7.08 -3.97
C GLU A 300 9.78 8.24 -4.12
N VAL A 301 9.83 9.20 -3.20
CA VAL A 301 9.10 10.46 -3.26
C VAL A 301 10.11 11.60 -3.19
N VAL A 302 10.04 12.52 -4.15
CA VAL A 302 10.76 13.80 -4.10
C VAL A 302 9.76 14.88 -3.69
N LEU A 303 10.02 15.53 -2.58
CA LEU A 303 9.30 16.72 -2.14
C LEU A 303 9.91 17.94 -2.81
N LEU A 304 9.10 18.74 -3.48
CA LEU A 304 9.50 20.05 -3.98
C LEU A 304 8.54 21.08 -3.38
N PHE A 305 8.91 21.57 -2.20
CA PHE A 305 8.18 22.61 -1.48
C PHE A 305 8.91 23.94 -1.60
N ASP A 306 8.18 25.04 -1.42
CA ASP A 306 8.72 26.39 -1.50
C ASP A 306 9.94 26.55 -0.57
N GLY A 307 10.99 27.20 -1.08
CA GLY A 307 12.35 27.18 -0.51
C GLY A 307 12.57 27.99 0.77
N ASP A 308 11.54 28.23 1.59
CA ASP A 308 11.62 29.04 2.81
C ASP A 308 11.84 28.21 4.10
N VAL A 309 11.91 28.91 5.24
CA VAL A 309 12.01 28.29 6.59
C VAL A 309 10.77 27.44 6.92
N ALA A 310 9.60 27.71 6.29
CA ALA A 310 8.42 26.86 6.43
C ALA A 310 8.61 25.50 5.71
N GLY A 311 9.40 25.47 4.63
CA GLY A 311 9.79 24.27 3.90
C GLY A 311 10.46 23.19 4.76
N GLU A 312 11.27 23.53 5.77
CA GLU A 312 11.88 22.50 6.63
C GLU A 312 10.86 21.80 7.53
N LYS A 313 9.96 22.58 8.16
CA LYS A 313 8.87 22.01 8.97
C LYS A 313 7.94 21.16 8.11
N ALA A 314 7.68 21.58 6.86
CA ALA A 314 6.92 20.81 5.89
C ALA A 314 7.62 19.48 5.54
N VAL A 315 8.93 19.49 5.27
CA VAL A 315 9.73 18.27 5.03
C VAL A 315 9.71 17.34 6.24
N ARG A 316 9.88 17.85 7.46
CA ARG A 316 9.81 17.01 8.68
C ARG A 316 8.44 16.35 8.84
N ARG A 317 7.35 17.11 8.69
CA ARG A 317 5.98 16.57 8.72
C ARG A 317 5.74 15.54 7.61
N ALA A 318 6.25 15.79 6.41
CA ALA A 318 6.16 14.84 5.31
C ALA A 318 6.94 13.56 5.60
N LEU A 319 8.12 13.63 6.23
CA LEU A 319 8.88 12.45 6.68
C LEU A 319 8.11 11.62 7.71
N GLU A 320 7.43 12.26 8.67
CA GLU A 320 6.59 11.57 9.66
C GLU A 320 5.48 10.73 9.02
N VAL A 321 4.99 11.18 7.85
CA VAL A 321 3.92 10.55 7.09
C VAL A 321 4.46 9.50 6.10
N LEU A 322 5.58 9.77 5.45
CA LEU A 322 6.11 8.96 4.34
C LEU A 322 7.03 7.82 4.79
N LEU A 323 7.87 8.04 5.80
CA LEU A 323 8.81 7.02 6.27
C LEU A 323 8.12 5.75 6.81
N PRO A 324 7.02 5.83 7.59
CA PRO A 324 6.33 4.64 8.09
C PRO A 324 5.77 3.75 6.97
N GLU A 325 5.40 4.34 5.83
CA GLU A 325 4.92 3.61 4.65
C GLU A 325 6.07 3.00 3.81
N GLY A 326 7.33 3.13 4.28
CA GLY A 326 8.51 2.57 3.65
C GLY A 326 8.94 3.28 2.36
N LEU A 327 8.55 4.55 2.20
CA LEU A 327 8.95 5.38 1.07
C LEU A 327 10.34 6.00 1.31
N ARG A 328 11.18 5.97 0.28
CA ARG A 328 12.43 6.73 0.27
C ARG A 328 12.11 8.18 -0.04
N VAL A 329 12.48 9.10 0.84
CA VAL A 329 12.11 10.51 0.70
C VAL A 329 13.33 11.34 0.38
N ARG A 330 13.24 12.11 -0.70
CA ARG A 330 14.20 13.14 -1.10
C ARG A 330 13.49 14.49 -1.04
N ALA A 331 14.25 15.57 -0.89
CA ALA A 331 13.67 16.90 -1.02
C ALA A 331 14.54 17.77 -1.90
N ALA A 332 13.93 18.28 -2.96
CA ALA A 332 14.49 19.27 -3.85
C ALA A 332 14.24 20.66 -3.26
N ARG A 333 15.23 21.55 -3.38
CA ARG A 333 15.12 22.95 -2.95
C ARG A 333 15.43 23.84 -4.14
N LEU A 334 14.53 24.77 -4.44
CA LEU A 334 14.76 25.78 -5.46
C LEU A 334 15.63 26.91 -4.89
N PRO A 335 16.61 27.42 -5.65
CA PRO A 335 17.45 28.53 -5.21
C PRO A 335 16.67 29.85 -5.20
N GLY A 336 17.08 30.77 -4.33
CA GLY A 336 16.59 32.16 -4.35
C GLY A 336 15.12 32.36 -3.96
N GLY A 337 14.45 31.35 -3.42
CA GLY A 337 13.01 31.42 -3.11
C GLY A 337 12.11 31.36 -4.34
N ASP A 338 12.65 30.90 -5.48
CA ASP A 338 11.87 30.63 -6.69
C ASP A 338 10.79 29.57 -6.44
N ASP A 339 9.68 29.67 -7.17
CA ASP A 339 8.73 28.57 -7.35
C ASP A 339 9.08 27.78 -8.64
N PRO A 340 8.51 26.58 -8.87
CA PRO A 340 8.86 25.79 -10.04
C PRO A 340 8.58 26.49 -11.38
N ASP A 341 7.59 27.39 -11.42
CA ASP A 341 7.21 28.17 -12.61
C ASP A 341 8.27 29.23 -12.92
N THR A 342 8.69 30.02 -11.92
CA THR A 342 9.74 31.04 -12.08
C THR A 342 11.10 30.40 -12.36
N TYR A 343 11.43 29.29 -11.70
CA TYR A 343 12.67 28.57 -11.95
C TYR A 343 12.71 27.98 -13.37
N LEU A 344 11.60 27.40 -13.83
CA LEU A 344 11.48 26.87 -15.19
C LEU A 344 11.68 27.98 -16.23
N ALA A 345 11.08 29.15 -16.03
CA ALA A 345 11.23 30.29 -16.94
C ALA A 345 12.68 30.81 -16.98
N ARG A 346 13.38 30.80 -15.84
CA ARG A 346 14.74 31.35 -15.70
C ARG A 346 15.85 30.41 -16.17
N GLU A 347 15.80 29.13 -15.78
CA GLU A 347 16.89 28.16 -15.97
C GLU A 347 16.55 27.04 -16.98
N GLY A 348 15.25 26.89 -17.32
CA GLY A 348 14.77 25.92 -18.31
C GLY A 348 14.54 24.51 -17.78
N ALA A 349 13.86 23.70 -18.60
CA ALA A 349 13.39 22.35 -18.25
C ALA A 349 14.51 21.40 -17.81
N ARG A 350 15.65 21.43 -18.52
CA ARG A 350 16.80 20.56 -18.21
C ARG A 350 17.41 20.86 -16.85
N ALA A 351 17.47 22.13 -16.46
CA ALA A 351 17.98 22.52 -15.15
C ALA A 351 17.03 22.08 -14.04
N LEU A 352 15.72 22.26 -14.23
CA LEU A 352 14.71 21.83 -13.25
C LEU A 352 14.70 20.30 -13.07
N ALA A 353 14.77 19.54 -14.15
CA ALA A 353 14.89 18.09 -14.09
C ALA A 353 16.18 17.65 -13.38
N ALA A 354 17.32 18.26 -13.70
CA ALA A 354 18.60 17.96 -13.04
C ALA A 354 18.56 18.29 -11.53
N LEU A 355 17.87 19.37 -11.14
CA LEU A 355 17.70 19.75 -9.74
C LEU A 355 16.87 18.70 -8.97
N VAL A 356 15.76 18.23 -9.55
CA VAL A 356 14.93 17.16 -8.97
C VAL A 356 15.72 15.85 -8.89
N ASP A 357 16.47 15.51 -9.94
CA ASP A 357 17.29 14.30 -10.02
C ASP A 357 18.48 14.32 -9.06
N ALA A 358 19.01 15.50 -8.71
CA ALA A 358 20.12 15.68 -7.77
C ALA A 358 19.66 15.90 -6.32
N SER A 359 18.36 15.90 -6.05
CA SER A 359 17.81 16.18 -4.71
C SER A 359 18.41 15.27 -3.62
N PRO A 360 18.90 15.79 -2.48
CA PRO A 360 19.43 14.95 -1.42
C PRO A 360 18.30 14.20 -0.69
N PRO A 361 18.61 13.08 -0.01
CA PRO A 361 17.69 12.45 0.93
C PRO A 361 17.18 13.44 1.96
N ALA A 362 15.87 13.45 2.21
CA ALA A 362 15.24 14.41 3.09
C ALA A 362 15.71 14.26 4.56
N ILE A 363 16.00 13.04 5.01
CA ILE A 363 16.62 12.78 6.32
C ILE A 363 17.98 13.48 6.44
N GLU A 364 18.77 13.48 5.36
CA GLU A 364 20.08 14.12 5.37
C GLU A 364 19.97 15.64 5.54
N LEU A 365 19.00 16.27 4.87
CA LEU A 365 18.71 17.69 5.06
C LEU A 365 18.31 18.01 6.50
N VAL A 366 17.50 17.16 7.13
CA VAL A 366 17.10 17.30 8.53
C VAL A 366 18.30 17.18 9.49
N ILE A 367 19.19 16.21 9.26
CA ILE A 367 20.44 16.05 10.04
C ILE A 367 21.32 17.30 9.90
N ARG A 368 21.52 17.78 8.67
CA ARG A 368 22.35 18.97 8.41
C ARG A 368 21.77 20.21 9.07
N SER A 369 20.44 20.38 9.04
CA SER A 369 19.79 21.53 9.67
C SER A 369 19.94 21.49 11.20
N ALA A 370 19.68 20.33 11.82
CA ALA A 370 19.88 20.17 13.27
C ALA A 370 21.32 20.44 13.71
N ALA A 371 22.32 20.04 12.90
CA ALA A 371 23.71 20.35 13.18
C ALA A 371 24.05 21.85 13.02
N ALA A 372 23.39 22.53 12.08
CA ALA A 372 23.58 23.96 11.84
C ALA A 372 22.95 24.84 12.94
N GLU A 373 21.89 24.38 13.62
CA GLU A 373 21.31 25.06 14.79
C GLU A 373 22.31 25.14 15.97
N GLY A 374 23.24 24.17 16.08
CA GLY A 374 24.37 24.26 17.00
C GLY A 374 24.88 22.89 17.46
N VAL A 375 26.20 22.74 17.52
CA VAL A 375 26.89 21.52 18.01
C VAL A 375 28.14 21.84 18.83
N ALA A 376 28.28 23.09 19.29
CA ALA A 376 29.49 23.57 19.97
C ALA A 376 29.57 23.09 21.43
N THR A 377 28.44 22.99 22.12
CA THR A 377 28.37 22.54 23.52
C THR A 377 27.79 21.13 23.66
N PRO A 378 28.07 20.40 24.76
CA PRO A 378 27.44 19.11 25.01
C PRO A 378 25.91 19.13 24.95
N SER A 379 25.27 20.17 25.50
CA SER A 379 23.81 20.33 25.46
C SER A 379 23.29 20.51 24.04
N GLN A 380 23.93 21.37 23.24
CA GLN A 380 23.55 21.57 21.83
C GLN A 380 23.66 20.28 21.00
N LYS A 381 24.71 19.48 21.22
CA LYS A 381 24.83 18.16 20.59
C LYS A 381 23.70 17.23 21.01
N ALA A 382 23.33 17.22 22.29
CA ALA A 382 22.22 16.42 22.80
C ALA A 382 20.88 16.86 22.19
N ASP A 383 20.63 18.16 22.09
CA ASP A 383 19.41 18.73 21.50
C ASP A 383 19.29 18.38 20.00
N ALA A 384 20.39 18.48 19.24
CA ALA A 384 20.43 18.10 17.84
C ALA A 384 20.14 16.60 17.62
N VAL A 385 20.69 15.72 18.48
CA VAL A 385 20.39 14.28 18.43
C VAL A 385 18.92 14.02 18.81
N ALA A 386 18.43 14.66 19.88
CA ALA A 386 17.07 14.49 20.38
C ALA A 386 16.01 14.96 19.37
N SER A 387 16.29 15.98 18.56
CA SER A 387 15.36 16.50 17.56
C SER A 387 15.24 15.60 16.33
N VAL A 388 16.28 14.83 15.98
CA VAL A 388 16.32 13.97 14.78
C VAL A 388 15.98 12.51 15.09
N ALA A 389 16.32 12.02 16.29
CA ALA A 389 16.08 10.63 16.70
C ALA A 389 14.63 10.14 16.48
N PRO A 390 13.57 10.92 16.78
CA PRO A 390 12.18 10.49 16.57
C PRO A 390 11.83 10.17 15.11
N LEU A 391 12.50 10.81 14.13
CA LEU A 391 12.32 10.57 12.70
C LEU A 391 13.07 9.33 12.25
N LEU A 392 14.30 9.13 12.73
CA LEU A 392 15.10 7.94 12.38
C LEU A 392 14.44 6.64 12.87
N VAL A 393 13.72 6.68 14.00
CA VAL A 393 12.92 5.54 14.48
C VAL A 393 11.87 5.10 13.45
N LEU A 394 11.35 6.02 12.63
CA LEU A 394 10.35 5.72 11.59
C LEU A 394 10.93 5.03 10.36
N VAL A 395 12.25 5.03 10.18
CA VAL A 395 12.91 4.35 9.06
C VAL A 395 12.80 2.84 9.29
N GLY A 396 11.98 2.15 8.50
CA GLY A 396 11.68 0.72 8.69
C GLY A 396 12.88 -0.21 8.54
N ASP A 397 13.79 0.07 7.60
CA ASP A 397 14.96 -0.76 7.33
C ASP A 397 16.06 -0.54 8.40
N PRO A 398 16.50 -1.59 9.12
CA PRO A 398 17.47 -1.45 10.21
C PRO A 398 18.88 -1.09 9.74
N VAL A 399 19.26 -1.48 8.51
CA VAL A 399 20.57 -1.15 7.93
C VAL A 399 20.59 0.32 7.55
N GLU A 400 19.54 0.79 6.87
CA GLU A 400 19.38 2.19 6.53
C GLU A 400 19.31 3.07 7.79
N ARG A 401 18.55 2.65 8.80
CA ARG A 401 18.47 3.36 10.10
C ARG A 401 19.83 3.46 10.79
N GLY A 402 20.61 2.38 10.80
CA GLY A 402 21.95 2.36 11.38
C GLY A 402 22.92 3.30 10.66
N GLU A 403 22.85 3.36 9.33
CA GLU A 403 23.65 4.28 8.53
C GLU A 403 23.26 5.75 8.77
N TRP A 404 21.96 6.05 8.90
CA TRP A 404 21.52 7.39 9.28
C TRP A 404 21.94 7.78 10.70
N ALA A 405 21.91 6.84 11.64
CA ALA A 405 22.41 7.06 13.00
C ALA A 405 23.91 7.41 12.99
N ARG A 406 24.71 6.70 12.19
CA ARG A 406 26.14 6.99 11.99
C ARG A 406 26.37 8.38 11.41
N ARG A 407 25.56 8.79 10.42
CA ARG A 407 25.65 10.13 9.82
C ARG A 407 25.26 11.24 10.79
N LEU A 408 24.23 11.02 11.61
CA LEU A 408 23.84 11.95 12.67
C LEU A 408 24.95 12.10 13.72
N ALA A 409 25.58 10.98 14.12
CA ALA A 409 26.70 11.00 15.05
C ALA A 409 27.88 11.82 14.50
N LEU A 410 28.21 11.62 13.22
CA LEU A 410 29.25 12.39 12.53
C LEU A 410 28.91 13.88 12.47
N ALA A 411 27.69 14.24 12.06
CA ALA A 411 27.26 15.64 11.93
C ALA A 411 27.22 16.38 13.27
N THR A 412 26.98 15.66 14.38
CA THR A 412 26.93 16.22 15.74
C THR A 412 28.23 16.09 16.52
N TYR A 413 29.28 15.49 15.92
CA TYR A 413 30.53 15.15 16.61
C TYR A 413 30.28 14.38 17.92
N THR A 414 29.39 13.38 17.84
CA THR A 414 29.07 12.44 18.93
C THR A 414 29.42 11.01 18.53
N GLU A 415 29.39 10.10 19.49
CA GLU A 415 29.58 8.68 19.20
C GLU A 415 28.27 8.01 18.80
N THR A 416 28.35 7.11 17.81
CA THR A 416 27.19 6.37 17.27
C THR A 416 26.41 5.64 18.38
N ARG A 417 27.10 5.07 19.39
CA ARG A 417 26.46 4.42 20.54
C ARG A 417 25.52 5.33 21.34
N HIS A 418 25.83 6.63 21.43
CA HIS A 418 24.99 7.61 22.13
C HIS A 418 23.75 7.96 21.30
N VAL A 419 23.90 8.06 19.97
CA VAL A 419 22.77 8.24 19.06
C VAL A 419 21.86 7.01 19.09
N GLU A 420 22.41 5.80 19.06
CA GLU A 420 21.64 4.56 19.18
C GLU A 420 20.88 4.47 20.50
N LEU A 421 21.46 4.93 21.61
CA LEU A 421 20.77 5.03 22.89
C LEU A 421 19.59 6.00 22.82
N ALA A 422 19.79 7.19 22.24
CA ALA A 422 18.72 8.17 22.03
C ALA A 422 17.60 7.61 21.13
N LEU A 423 17.93 6.82 20.10
CA LEU A 423 16.94 6.14 19.26
C LEU A 423 16.12 5.13 20.07
N ARG A 424 16.75 4.34 20.95
CA ARG A 424 16.05 3.39 21.83
C ARG A 424 15.11 4.13 22.79
N GLN A 425 15.56 5.24 23.37
CA GLN A 425 14.73 6.08 24.25
C GLN A 425 13.54 6.70 23.50
N ALA A 426 13.77 7.24 22.30
CA ALA A 426 12.71 7.79 21.45
C ALA A 426 11.69 6.73 21.01
N ALA A 427 12.14 5.49 20.76
CA ALA A 427 11.24 4.37 20.47
C ALA A 427 10.37 3.98 21.68
N GLN A 428 10.92 4.01 22.90
CA GLN A 428 10.18 3.73 24.14
C GLN A 428 9.17 4.83 24.49
N GLY A 429 9.49 6.10 24.22
CA GLY A 429 8.61 7.24 24.45
C GLY A 429 7.39 7.33 23.50
N LYS A 430 7.39 6.59 22.38
CA LYS A 430 6.26 6.51 21.42
C LYS A 430 5.21 5.43 21.76
N THR A 431 5.31 4.80 22.94
CA THR A 431 4.30 3.84 23.39
C THR A 431 3.09 4.59 23.99
N ILE A 432 2.25 5.22 23.16
CA ILE A 432 0.80 5.48 23.37
C ILE A 432 0.21 5.94 22.02
N ALA A 433 -0.92 5.31 21.66
CA ALA A 433 -1.76 5.47 20.46
C ALA A 433 -1.29 4.79 19.16
N ALA A 434 -1.02 3.49 19.23
CA ALA A 434 -1.29 2.61 18.09
C ALA A 434 -2.76 2.14 18.17
N THR A 435 -3.61 2.64 17.27
CA THR A 435 -4.85 1.94 16.90
C THR A 435 -4.42 0.69 16.11
N PRO A 436 -4.99 -0.49 16.41
CA PRO A 436 -4.54 -1.74 15.80
C PRO A 436 -5.00 -1.81 14.33
N GLU A 437 -4.09 -2.28 13.47
CA GLU A 437 -4.26 -2.87 12.13
C GLU A 437 -3.37 -2.24 11.05
N ALA A 438 -2.12 -2.70 11.00
CA ALA A 438 -1.40 -2.91 9.76
C ALA A 438 -0.27 -3.92 10.03
N LEU A 439 -0.41 -5.13 9.47
CA LEU A 439 0.65 -6.15 9.49
C LEU A 439 1.84 -5.67 8.65
N PRO A 440 3.09 -5.79 9.15
CA PRO A 440 4.28 -5.35 8.43
C PRO A 440 4.59 -6.30 7.25
N HIS A 441 4.73 -5.73 6.05
CA HIS A 441 5.25 -6.46 4.89
C HIS A 441 6.79 -6.57 5.02
N ALA A 442 7.25 -7.72 5.53
CA ALA A 442 8.67 -8.05 5.60
C ALA A 442 9.17 -8.54 4.23
N ALA A 443 10.38 -8.12 3.84
CA ALA A 443 11.14 -8.79 2.78
C ALA A 443 11.20 -10.32 3.04
N PRO A 444 11.29 -11.17 2.00
CA PRO A 444 11.25 -12.62 2.19
C PRO A 444 12.42 -13.06 3.06
N ARG A 445 12.14 -13.31 4.33
CA ARG A 445 13.07 -13.96 5.26
C ARG A 445 13.37 -15.34 4.67
N ARG A 446 14.65 -15.68 4.50
CA ARG A 446 15.04 -17.08 4.21
C ARG A 446 14.47 -17.94 5.33
N GLU A 447 13.58 -18.87 4.99
CA GLU A 447 12.87 -19.70 5.95
C GLU A 447 13.87 -20.46 6.83
N GLY A 448 13.74 -20.30 8.14
CA GLY A 448 14.51 -21.07 9.11
C GLY A 448 14.17 -22.57 8.98
N PRO A 449 14.98 -23.49 9.53
CA PRO A 449 14.64 -24.90 9.46
C PRO A 449 13.30 -25.26 10.13
N GLU A 450 12.83 -24.46 11.10
CA GLU A 450 11.53 -24.64 11.77
C GLU A 450 10.36 -24.23 10.88
N ASP A 451 10.50 -23.10 10.17
CA ASP A 451 9.54 -22.69 9.15
C ASP A 451 9.41 -23.74 8.05
N ARG A 452 10.51 -24.40 7.67
CA ARG A 452 10.46 -25.48 6.67
C ARG A 452 9.67 -26.69 7.17
N PHE A 453 9.90 -27.12 8.42
CA PHE A 453 9.13 -28.22 9.00
C PHE A 453 7.66 -27.84 9.21
N ALA A 454 7.37 -26.62 9.66
CA ALA A 454 6.01 -26.12 9.83
C ALA A 454 5.26 -26.01 8.50
N ARG A 455 5.94 -25.58 7.44
CA ARG A 455 5.43 -25.61 6.05
C ARG A 455 5.12 -27.02 5.58
N ASP A 456 5.98 -27.99 5.86
CA ASP A 456 5.78 -29.37 5.46
C ASP A 456 4.56 -29.98 6.19
N VAL A 457 4.35 -29.65 7.47
CA VAL A 457 3.12 -30.00 8.21
C VAL A 457 1.88 -29.38 7.55
N ALA A 458 1.91 -28.08 7.27
CA ALA A 458 0.79 -27.38 6.62
C ALA A 458 0.46 -27.98 5.24
N ARG A 459 1.49 -28.34 4.46
CA ARG A 459 1.33 -28.99 3.15
C ARG A 459 0.67 -30.36 3.26
N LEU A 460 1.12 -31.19 4.21
CA LEU A 460 0.57 -32.53 4.42
C LEU A 460 -0.90 -32.47 4.84
N LEU A 461 -1.26 -31.57 5.76
CA LEU A 461 -2.63 -31.41 6.22
C LEU A 461 -3.56 -30.81 5.16
N LEU A 462 -3.05 -29.94 4.29
CA LEU A 462 -3.82 -29.40 3.17
C LEU A 462 -4.12 -30.46 2.10
N ARG A 463 -3.23 -31.45 1.92
CA ARG A 463 -3.38 -32.52 0.92
C ARG A 463 -4.05 -33.78 1.46
N HIS A 464 -3.81 -34.09 2.73
CA HIS A 464 -4.39 -35.24 3.44
C HIS A 464 -5.05 -34.76 4.75
N PRO A 465 -6.26 -34.18 4.67
CA PRO A 465 -6.92 -33.59 5.84
C PRO A 465 -7.22 -34.61 6.95
N SER A 466 -7.41 -35.88 6.60
CA SER A 466 -7.58 -37.02 7.52
C SER A 466 -6.44 -37.16 8.53
N LEU A 467 -5.22 -36.73 8.18
CA LEU A 467 -4.06 -36.83 9.07
C LEU A 467 -4.19 -35.94 10.31
N SER A 468 -5.03 -34.90 10.27
CA SER A 468 -5.35 -34.07 11.44
C SER A 468 -5.94 -34.86 12.61
N LEU A 469 -6.60 -35.99 12.34
CA LEU A 469 -7.23 -36.83 13.36
C LEU A 469 -6.23 -37.71 14.11
N ARG A 470 -4.98 -37.79 13.63
CA ARG A 470 -3.94 -38.64 14.22
C ARG A 470 -3.30 -38.05 15.47
N VAL A 471 -3.36 -36.73 15.61
CA VAL A 471 -2.72 -35.99 16.69
C VAL A 471 -3.76 -35.04 17.29
N PRO A 472 -3.92 -34.96 18.62
CA PRO A 472 -4.78 -33.98 19.24
C PRO A 472 -4.40 -32.56 18.79
N GLU A 473 -5.39 -31.76 18.39
CA GLU A 473 -5.16 -30.40 17.86
C GLU A 473 -4.30 -29.53 18.79
N GLY A 474 -4.58 -29.57 20.09
CA GLY A 474 -3.80 -28.83 21.08
C GLY A 474 -2.33 -29.24 21.09
N GLU A 475 -2.01 -30.50 20.84
CA GLU A 475 -0.64 -30.98 20.69
C GLU A 475 -0.05 -30.50 19.36
N LEU A 476 -0.76 -30.69 18.25
CA LEU A 476 -0.28 -30.34 16.91
C LEU A 476 0.03 -28.84 16.74
N VAL A 477 -0.85 -27.96 17.24
CA VAL A 477 -0.65 -26.50 17.19
C VAL A 477 0.49 -26.06 18.13
N SER A 478 0.64 -26.72 19.28
CA SER A 478 1.68 -26.36 20.27
C SER A 478 3.11 -26.69 19.83
N GLU A 479 3.29 -27.63 18.89
CA GLU A 479 4.59 -28.02 18.36
C GLU A 479 5.08 -27.11 17.23
N LEU A 480 4.18 -26.39 16.55
CA LEU A 480 4.54 -25.46 15.48
C LEU A 480 5.10 -24.16 16.07
N PRO A 481 6.11 -23.50 15.46
CA PRO A 481 6.60 -22.20 15.90
C PRO A 481 5.53 -21.11 15.73
N GLU A 482 5.63 -20.02 16.49
CA GLU A 482 4.75 -18.85 16.32
C GLU A 482 4.92 -18.23 14.93
N GLY A 483 3.81 -17.96 14.25
CA GLY A 483 3.78 -17.26 12.97
C GLY A 483 2.91 -17.94 11.90
N LYS A 484 3.16 -17.54 10.64
CA LYS A 484 2.29 -17.79 9.49
C LYS A 484 1.86 -19.25 9.28
N TRP A 485 2.73 -20.21 9.60
CA TRP A 485 2.45 -21.64 9.42
C TRP A 485 1.56 -22.22 10.53
N ARG A 486 1.70 -21.74 11.77
CA ARG A 486 0.82 -22.14 12.88
C ARG A 486 -0.60 -21.62 12.64
N ASP A 487 -0.73 -20.37 12.20
CA ASP A 487 -2.02 -19.75 11.90
C ASP A 487 -2.73 -20.49 10.75
N LEU A 488 -1.98 -20.83 9.69
CA LEU A 488 -2.51 -21.61 8.57
C LEU A 488 -2.97 -23.01 9.01
N VAL A 489 -2.16 -23.72 9.79
CA VAL A 489 -2.54 -25.06 10.28
C VAL A 489 -3.78 -24.99 11.16
N ALA A 490 -3.88 -24.01 12.06
CA ALA A 490 -5.07 -23.83 12.89
C ALA A 490 -6.35 -23.65 12.05
N GLN A 491 -6.29 -22.87 10.97
CA GLN A 491 -7.43 -22.70 10.06
C GLN A 491 -7.77 -23.95 9.26
N ILE A 492 -6.76 -24.73 8.84
CA ILE A 492 -6.99 -26.04 8.20
C ILE A 492 -7.75 -26.96 9.17
N LEU A 493 -7.32 -27.02 10.43
CA LEU A 493 -7.97 -27.84 11.46
C LEU A 493 -9.41 -27.38 11.74
N GLU A 494 -9.65 -26.06 11.81
CA GLU A 494 -10.99 -25.51 11.97
C GLU A 494 -11.93 -25.91 10.83
N SER A 495 -11.46 -25.83 9.58
CA SER A 495 -12.24 -26.27 8.42
C SER A 495 -12.60 -27.75 8.51
N VAL A 496 -11.63 -28.59 8.91
CA VAL A 496 -11.85 -30.03 9.07
C VAL A 496 -12.86 -30.31 10.19
N ARG A 497 -12.79 -29.57 11.31
CA ARG A 497 -13.78 -29.66 12.41
C ARG A 497 -15.19 -29.31 11.97
N ALA A 498 -15.33 -28.31 11.10
CA ALA A 498 -16.60 -27.90 10.52
C ALA A 498 -17.17 -28.94 9.51
N GLY A 499 -16.47 -30.06 9.29
CA GLY A 499 -16.87 -31.09 8.34
C GLY A 499 -16.63 -30.72 6.87
N ALA A 500 -15.89 -29.63 6.62
CA ALA A 500 -15.55 -29.17 5.28
C ALA A 500 -14.14 -29.62 4.89
N ALA A 501 -13.97 -30.04 3.64
CA ALA A 501 -12.63 -30.22 3.09
C ALA A 501 -11.90 -28.87 3.06
N PRO A 502 -10.63 -28.79 3.47
CA PRO A 502 -9.87 -27.54 3.49
C PRO A 502 -9.60 -27.07 2.05
N ASP A 503 -10.50 -26.24 1.52
CA ASP A 503 -10.37 -25.61 0.21
C ASP A 503 -9.47 -24.36 0.34
N PRO A 504 -8.32 -24.29 -0.37
CA PRO A 504 -7.45 -23.12 -0.37
C PRO A 504 -8.18 -21.81 -0.71
N ALA A 505 -9.18 -21.86 -1.58
CA ALA A 505 -9.90 -20.68 -2.02
C ALA A 505 -10.86 -20.16 -0.94
N VAL A 506 -11.39 -21.03 -0.07
CA VAL A 506 -12.21 -20.66 1.10
C VAL A 506 -11.32 -20.23 2.27
N LEU A 507 -10.26 -21.00 2.55
CA LEU A 507 -9.30 -20.69 3.62
C LEU A 507 -8.61 -19.33 3.42
N CYS A 508 -8.43 -18.89 2.18
CA CYS A 508 -7.88 -17.57 1.86
C CYS A 508 -8.70 -16.39 2.39
N GLU A 509 -10.00 -16.57 2.66
CA GLU A 509 -10.88 -15.50 3.14
C GLU A 509 -10.74 -15.27 4.64
N GLY A 510 -10.47 -16.33 5.40
CA GLY A 510 -10.23 -16.28 6.85
C GLY A 510 -8.77 -15.99 7.24
N LEU A 511 -7.86 -15.92 6.26
CA LEU A 511 -6.43 -15.70 6.48
C LEU A 511 -5.99 -14.30 6.04
N VAL A 512 -5.11 -13.69 6.84
CA VAL A 512 -4.52 -12.37 6.57
C VAL A 512 -3.00 -12.42 6.57
N GLY A 513 -2.36 -11.43 5.94
CA GLY A 513 -0.90 -11.27 5.95
C GLY A 513 -0.12 -12.47 5.39
N ASP A 514 0.96 -12.82 6.09
CA ASP A 514 1.92 -13.84 5.64
C ASP A 514 1.32 -15.26 5.56
N ALA A 515 0.31 -15.57 6.36
CA ALA A 515 -0.37 -16.88 6.36
C ALA A 515 -1.19 -17.09 5.08
N ARG A 516 -1.83 -16.02 4.57
CA ARG A 516 -2.53 -16.05 3.28
C ARG A 516 -1.57 -16.28 2.12
N GLY A 517 -0.43 -15.58 2.10
CA GLY A 517 0.62 -15.79 1.10
C GLY A 517 1.19 -17.21 1.15
N ALA A 518 1.39 -17.74 2.35
CA ALA A 518 1.86 -19.10 2.58
C ALA A 518 0.89 -20.18 2.05
N LEU A 519 -0.41 -20.02 2.28
CA LEU A 519 -1.45 -20.89 1.72
C LEU A 519 -1.43 -20.86 0.19
N LEU A 520 -1.45 -19.66 -0.41
CA LEU A 520 -1.46 -19.50 -1.87
C LEU A 520 -0.24 -20.17 -2.52
N ALA A 521 0.95 -19.99 -1.93
CA ALA A 521 2.17 -20.63 -2.40
C ALA A 521 2.09 -22.17 -2.32
N LEU A 522 1.58 -22.75 -1.22
CA LEU A 522 1.35 -24.19 -1.11
C LEU A 522 0.27 -24.69 -2.08
N ALA A 523 -0.71 -23.83 -2.35
CA ALA A 523 -1.84 -24.17 -3.19
C ALA A 523 -1.48 -24.19 -4.70
N VAL A 524 -0.37 -23.57 -5.11
CA VAL A 524 0.18 -23.71 -6.47
C VAL A 524 1.43 -24.60 -6.54
N ASP A 525 1.86 -25.20 -5.41
CA ASP A 525 3.06 -26.05 -5.34
C ASP A 525 2.86 -27.39 -6.07
N ASP A 526 3.69 -27.62 -7.10
CA ASP A 526 3.71 -28.82 -7.94
C ASP A 526 4.45 -30.02 -7.32
N ALA A 527 4.79 -29.98 -6.03
CA ALA A 527 5.37 -31.13 -5.33
C ALA A 527 4.51 -32.40 -5.52
N PRO A 528 5.11 -33.60 -5.71
CA PRO A 528 4.35 -34.84 -5.88
C PRO A 528 3.53 -35.15 -4.63
N ASP A 529 2.36 -35.74 -4.85
CA ASP A 529 1.50 -36.18 -3.76
C ASP A 529 2.05 -37.47 -3.14
N LEU A 530 1.98 -37.58 -1.81
CA LEU A 530 2.45 -38.76 -1.10
C LEU A 530 1.29 -39.73 -0.87
N GLU A 531 1.57 -41.03 -0.85
CA GLU A 531 0.59 -41.98 -0.34
C GLU A 531 0.29 -41.69 1.13
N GLU A 532 -0.96 -41.84 1.56
CA GLU A 532 -1.41 -41.43 2.90
C GLU A 532 -0.59 -42.08 4.04
N THR A 533 -0.15 -43.32 3.87
CA THR A 533 0.72 -44.04 4.82
C THR A 533 2.11 -43.40 4.94
N VAL A 534 2.68 -42.96 3.81
CA VAL A 534 3.95 -42.25 3.74
C VAL A 534 3.78 -40.83 4.31
N ALA A 535 2.71 -40.14 3.95
CA ALA A 535 2.36 -38.82 4.47
C ALA A 535 2.20 -38.82 6.00
N ALA A 536 1.56 -39.85 6.55
CA ALA A 536 1.43 -40.07 8.00
C ALA A 536 2.80 -40.23 8.67
N SER A 537 3.68 -41.08 8.12
CA SER A 537 5.03 -41.26 8.66
C SER A 537 5.87 -39.97 8.59
N VAL A 538 5.72 -39.19 7.52
CA VAL A 538 6.44 -37.90 7.37
C VAL A 538 5.91 -36.88 8.37
N LEU A 539 4.59 -36.82 8.60
CA LEU A 539 3.97 -35.96 9.60
C LEU A 539 4.52 -36.28 11.00
N ASP A 540 4.50 -37.55 11.40
CA ASP A 540 4.96 -38.01 12.72
C ASP A 540 6.44 -37.66 12.95
N GLN A 541 7.30 -37.88 11.95
CA GLN A 541 8.73 -37.52 12.02
C GLN A 541 8.95 -36.01 12.07
N THR A 542 8.14 -35.23 11.35
CA THR A 542 8.26 -33.77 11.29
C THR A 542 7.86 -33.14 12.61
N LEU A 543 6.76 -33.61 13.22
CA LEU A 543 6.32 -33.18 14.56
C LEU A 543 7.35 -33.56 15.63
N ALA A 544 7.93 -34.77 15.56
CA ALA A 544 8.97 -35.18 16.50
C ALA A 544 10.23 -34.28 16.43
N ARG A 545 10.63 -33.84 15.23
CA ARG A 545 11.74 -32.89 15.03
C ARG A 545 11.44 -31.49 15.56
N LEU A 546 10.22 -30.99 15.35
CA LEU A 546 9.77 -29.72 15.91
C LEU A 546 9.79 -29.77 17.44
N ARG A 547 9.29 -30.87 18.03
CA ARG A 547 9.30 -31.11 19.47
C ARG A 547 10.71 -31.15 20.06
N GLU A 548 11.64 -31.88 19.42
CA GLU A 548 13.04 -31.95 19.85
C GLU A 548 13.68 -30.55 19.90
N ARG A 549 13.40 -29.70 18.91
CA ARG A 549 13.92 -28.34 18.82
C ARG A 549 13.33 -27.42 19.88
N ARG A 550 12.01 -27.40 20.04
CA ARG A 550 11.32 -26.62 21.08
C ARG A 550 11.88 -26.94 22.47
N LEU A 551 12.01 -28.24 22.80
CA LEU A 551 12.58 -28.69 24.07
C LEU A 551 14.05 -28.24 24.23
N ASN A 552 14.84 -28.22 23.16
CA ASN A 552 16.22 -27.71 23.20
C ASN A 552 16.29 -26.19 23.46
N GLU A 553 15.37 -25.41 22.90
CA GLU A 553 15.27 -23.97 23.15
C GLU A 553 14.83 -23.66 24.58
N GLU A 554 13.81 -24.36 25.09
CA GLU A 554 13.38 -24.25 26.48
C GLU A 554 14.53 -24.57 27.45
N GLN A 555 15.34 -25.59 27.16
CA GLN A 555 16.52 -25.91 27.95
C GLN A 555 17.58 -24.80 27.93
N ARG A 556 17.81 -24.17 26.78
CA ARG A 556 18.74 -23.04 26.67
C ARG A 556 18.21 -21.84 27.45
N ALA A 557 16.92 -21.55 27.38
CA ALA A 557 16.28 -20.48 28.14
C ALA A 557 16.37 -20.73 29.66
N LEU A 558 16.10 -21.96 30.12
CA LEU A 558 16.28 -22.35 31.51
C LEU A 558 17.74 -22.25 31.97
N THR A 559 18.71 -22.51 31.08
CA THR A 559 20.13 -22.36 31.39
C THR A 559 20.53 -20.91 31.58
N ARG A 560 20.05 -19.99 30.72
CA ARG A 560 20.29 -18.54 30.90
C ARG A 560 19.64 -18.02 32.18
N ARG A 561 18.40 -18.46 32.47
CA ARG A 561 17.71 -18.10 33.71
C ARG A 561 18.42 -18.60 34.96
N LEU A 562 19.13 -19.73 34.88
CA LEU A 562 19.96 -20.23 35.98
C LEU A 562 21.19 -19.34 36.23
N GLU A 563 21.78 -18.77 35.19
CA GLU A 563 22.95 -17.88 35.29
C GLU A 563 22.60 -16.57 36.05
N ASP A 564 21.35 -16.12 35.97
CA ASP A 564 20.86 -14.88 36.59
C ASP A 564 20.01 -15.10 37.86
N SER A 565 19.91 -16.33 38.38
CA SER A 565 18.99 -16.68 39.48
C SER A 565 19.59 -16.67 40.88
N SER A 566 18.76 -16.41 41.89
CA SER A 566 19.13 -16.56 43.31
C SER A 566 19.35 -18.03 43.70
N PRO A 567 20.12 -18.34 44.76
CA PRO A 567 20.34 -19.72 45.21
C PRO A 567 19.06 -20.50 45.54
N ASP A 568 18.00 -19.80 45.99
CA ASP A 568 16.72 -20.41 46.36
C ASP A 568 15.88 -20.79 45.12
N ASP A 569 16.00 -20.05 44.02
CA ASP A 569 15.30 -20.32 42.75
C ASP A 569 16.01 -21.37 41.88
N ALA A 570 17.32 -21.57 42.08
CA ALA A 570 18.16 -22.45 41.28
C ALA A 570 17.70 -23.92 41.34
N ARG A 571 17.22 -24.39 42.49
CA ARG A 571 16.78 -25.79 42.67
C ARG A 571 15.53 -26.12 41.83
N ALA A 572 14.57 -25.20 41.74
CA ALA A 572 13.36 -25.37 40.95
C ALA A 572 13.67 -25.34 39.43
N LEU A 573 14.56 -24.44 39.01
CA LEU A 573 15.00 -24.31 37.62
C LEU A 573 15.82 -25.52 37.14
N LEU A 574 16.66 -26.10 38.01
CA LEU A 574 17.39 -27.35 37.71
C LEU A 574 16.44 -28.54 37.53
N ALA A 575 15.43 -28.69 38.40
CA ALA A 575 14.43 -29.74 38.26
C ALA A 575 13.62 -29.60 36.96
N ALA A 576 13.26 -28.37 36.57
CA ALA A 576 12.61 -28.10 35.29
C ALA A 576 13.51 -28.43 34.09
N LYS A 577 14.80 -28.08 34.16
CA LYS A 577 15.79 -28.38 33.11
C LYS A 577 16.01 -29.89 32.92
N GLN A 578 16.04 -30.65 34.01
CA GLN A 578 16.14 -32.12 33.98
C GLN A 578 14.92 -32.76 33.32
N ARG A 579 13.69 -32.33 33.67
CA ARG A 579 12.46 -32.81 33.02
C ARG A 579 12.49 -32.60 31.50
N ARG A 580 12.88 -31.40 31.04
CA ARG A 580 13.01 -31.12 29.60
C ARG A 580 14.09 -31.95 28.90
N LEU A 581 15.12 -32.39 29.63
CA LEU A 581 16.17 -33.26 29.08
C LEU A 581 15.65 -34.66 28.78
N ASP A 582 14.87 -35.20 29.71
CA ASP A 582 14.29 -36.53 29.58
C ASP A 582 13.21 -36.57 28.49
N GLU A 583 12.37 -35.52 28.41
CA GLU A 583 11.43 -35.33 27.30
C GLU A 583 12.13 -35.21 25.94
N ARG A 584 13.26 -34.48 25.85
CA ARG A 584 14.03 -34.34 24.60
C ARG A 584 14.64 -35.67 24.16
N ARG A 585 15.12 -36.49 25.10
CA ARG A 585 15.64 -37.84 24.81
C ARG A 585 14.55 -38.74 24.24
N ALA A 586 13.34 -38.68 24.80
CA ALA A 586 12.19 -39.42 24.28
C ALA A 586 11.81 -38.97 22.85
N ALA A 587 11.75 -37.66 22.60
CA ALA A 587 11.46 -37.12 21.26
C ALA A 587 12.51 -37.54 20.22
N ARG A 588 13.80 -37.53 20.59
CA ARG A 588 14.90 -37.95 19.71
C ARG A 588 14.87 -39.44 19.37
N LEU A 589 14.44 -40.30 20.30
CA LEU A 589 14.25 -41.73 20.04
C LEU A 589 13.10 -41.99 19.05
N ALA A 590 12.05 -41.17 19.08
CA ALA A 590 10.95 -41.22 18.11
C ALA A 590 11.38 -40.80 16.69
N VAL A 591 12.41 -39.94 16.56
CA VAL A 591 13.01 -39.59 15.26
C VAL A 591 13.92 -40.71 14.71
N GLY A 592 14.53 -41.51 15.60
CA GLY A 592 15.51 -42.55 15.25
C GLY A 592 14.95 -43.91 14.83
N SER A 593 13.66 -44.18 15.07
CA SER A 593 13.02 -45.48 14.81
C SER A 593 12.52 -45.68 13.37
N GLY A 594 12.59 -44.66 12.51
CA GLY A 594 12.16 -44.73 11.10
C GLY A 594 13.28 -44.36 10.13
N ARG A 595 14.00 -45.35 9.60
CA ARG A 595 14.93 -45.14 8.48
C ARG A 595 14.09 -45.00 7.20
N PRO A 596 14.15 -43.90 6.44
CA PRO A 596 13.49 -43.85 5.13
C PRO A 596 14.20 -44.83 4.17
N PRO A 597 13.48 -45.44 3.21
CA PRO A 597 14.15 -46.21 2.16
C PRO A 597 15.10 -45.29 1.39
N VAL A 598 16.36 -45.71 1.28
CA VAL A 598 17.35 -45.06 0.43
C VAL A 598 16.92 -45.29 -1.02
N SER A 599 16.53 -44.23 -1.72
CA SER A 599 16.34 -44.30 -3.18
C SER A 599 17.68 -44.65 -3.85
N PRO A 600 17.72 -45.58 -4.81
CA PRO A 600 18.95 -46.01 -5.47
C PRO A 600 19.55 -44.85 -6.29
N PRO A 601 20.87 -44.87 -6.57
CA PRO A 601 21.49 -43.87 -7.42
C PRO A 601 20.90 -43.93 -8.83
N PRO A 602 20.81 -42.79 -9.54
CA PRO A 602 20.27 -42.77 -10.90
C PRO A 602 21.17 -43.61 -11.83
N GLU A 603 20.57 -44.63 -12.44
CA GLU A 603 21.17 -45.41 -13.51
C GLU A 603 21.55 -44.52 -14.69
N GLY A 604 22.68 -44.87 -15.31
CA GLY A 604 23.43 -44.01 -16.21
C GLY A 604 22.72 -43.58 -17.48
N ARG A 605 23.13 -42.40 -17.98
CA ARG A 605 23.05 -42.08 -19.40
C ARG A 605 24.15 -42.84 -20.12
N ARG A 606 23.75 -43.80 -20.97
CA ARG A 606 24.42 -44.03 -22.24
C ARG A 606 23.75 -43.17 -23.29
#